data_AF-A0A7V3VIS0-F1
#
_entry.id   AF-A0A7V3VIS0-F1
#
_cell.length_a   1.000
_cell.length_b   1.000
_cell.length_c   1.000
_cell.angle_alpha   90.00
_cell.angle_beta   90.00
_cell.angle_gamma   90.00
#
_symmetry.space_group_name_H-M   'P 1'
#
loop_
_entity.id
_entity.type
_entity.pdbx_description
1 polymer ?
#
loop_
_entity_poly.entity_id
_entity_poly.type
_entity_poly.pdbx_seq_one_letter_code
_entity_poly.pdbx_strand_id
1 'polypeptide(L)'
;MRAPWGVAALLFAGLLLPSLRPAFAQTKPPVALGGLQSVLQSSTRELCRLYDVPPALCSQPVHVRVIASASDLPAKWQSFPAYAAGAAEPASGRILIDLSRCGPYPFGDAAQTLRHEVSHVMLYRALGYEPPRWLDEGLAMRASGDWSFSDSVYATLALPYVARGSWSLQRVEADFAGGEGSVRRSYALVKGFVRDLFPDDASVTAFVVEARRDGSVGEAFRRRFGVSPEAAFRAWAKNMPWWGRWLEEATSPAVLWIAVTLLFLLAAAAAWRRRRRKYEALPD
;
A
#
# COMPACT_ATOMS: atom_id res chain seq x y z
N MET A 1 19.63 -58.00 -9.11
CA MET A 1 19.70 -57.48 -7.73
C MET A 1 19.42 -55.98 -7.80
N ARG A 2 18.16 -55.55 -7.72
CA ARG A 2 17.41 -55.11 -6.51
C ARG A 2 18.08 -53.92 -5.78
N ALA A 3 17.51 -52.74 -6.00
CA ALA A 3 17.47 -51.55 -5.13
C ALA A 3 16.87 -51.92 -3.73
N PRO A 4 16.73 -51.06 -2.68
CA PRO A 4 16.33 -49.63 -2.81
C PRO A 4 16.47 -48.64 -1.58
N TRP A 5 15.96 -47.40 -1.77
CA TRP A 5 15.55 -46.29 -0.85
C TRP A 5 16.47 -45.75 0.27
N GLY A 6 16.49 -44.41 0.38
CA GLY A 6 17.00 -43.66 1.54
C GLY A 6 16.77 -42.15 1.42
N VAL A 7 15.50 -41.74 1.40
CA VAL A 7 15.05 -40.35 1.52
C VAL A 7 15.59 -39.78 2.83
N ALA A 8 16.55 -38.85 2.78
CA ALA A 8 16.91 -38.06 3.95
C ALA A 8 15.84 -36.97 4.13
N ALA A 9 14.88 -37.27 5.00
CA ALA A 9 13.91 -36.32 5.51
C ALA A 9 14.63 -35.09 6.09
N LEU A 10 14.39 -33.91 5.50
CA LEU A 10 14.63 -32.65 6.20
C LEU A 10 13.56 -32.54 7.28
N LEU A 11 13.88 -33.05 8.46
CA LEU A 11 13.17 -32.78 9.69
C LEU A 11 13.18 -31.26 9.91
N PHE A 12 12.02 -30.65 9.71
CA PHE A 12 11.68 -29.32 10.25
C PHE A 12 11.66 -29.46 11.77
N ALA A 13 12.84 -29.36 12.39
CA ALA A 13 12.92 -29.13 13.82
C ALA A 13 12.42 -27.70 14.06
N GLY A 14 11.20 -27.61 14.60
CA GLY A 14 10.58 -26.38 15.05
C GLY A 14 11.48 -25.69 16.07
N LEU A 15 12.26 -24.72 15.59
CA LEU A 15 12.73 -23.64 16.43
C LEU A 15 11.53 -22.71 16.61
N LEU A 16 10.92 -22.85 17.79
CA LEU A 16 10.12 -21.83 18.44
C LEU A 16 10.95 -20.55 18.53
N LEU A 17 11.02 -19.81 17.42
CA LEU A 17 11.38 -18.41 17.44
C LEU A 17 10.21 -17.71 18.14
N PRO A 18 10.39 -17.11 19.33
CA PRO A 18 9.39 -16.16 19.79
C PRO A 18 9.23 -15.16 18.66
N SER A 19 7.98 -14.87 18.30
CA SER A 19 7.61 -13.94 17.25
C SER A 19 8.35 -12.61 17.47
N LEU A 20 9.51 -12.47 16.83
CA LEU A 20 10.26 -11.22 16.81
C LEU A 20 9.45 -10.30 15.90
N ARG A 21 8.50 -9.59 16.51
CA ARG A 21 7.91 -8.40 15.91
C ARG A 21 9.11 -7.50 15.55
N PRO A 22 9.36 -7.18 14.28
CA PRO A 22 10.45 -6.27 13.94
C PRO A 22 10.19 -4.94 14.66
N ALA A 23 11.08 -4.58 15.58
CA ALA A 23 11.04 -3.37 16.39
C ALA A 23 11.41 -2.11 15.58
N PHE A 24 10.95 -2.03 14.33
CA PHE A 24 11.03 -0.85 13.47
C PHE A 24 9.63 -0.46 13.01
N ALA A 25 8.73 -0.27 13.98
CA ALA A 25 7.65 0.68 13.83
C ALA A 25 7.98 1.83 14.78
N GLN A 26 8.39 2.97 14.25
CA GLN A 26 8.16 4.22 14.98
C GLN A 26 6.64 4.32 15.10
N THR A 27 6.07 3.76 16.18
CA THR A 27 4.69 4.00 16.52
C THR A 27 4.63 5.46 16.96
N LYS A 28 4.32 6.35 16.01
CA LYS A 28 3.76 7.65 16.39
C LYS A 28 2.67 7.37 17.43
N PRO A 29 2.62 8.14 18.54
CA PRO A 29 1.62 7.93 19.57
C PRO A 29 0.23 7.89 18.92
N PRO A 30 -0.70 7.05 19.41
CA PRO A 30 -2.05 7.00 18.88
C PRO A 30 -2.60 8.42 18.84
N VAL A 31 -3.01 8.86 17.65
CA VAL A 31 -3.61 10.18 17.47
C VAL A 31 -4.81 10.25 18.39
N ALA A 32 -4.78 11.14 19.39
CA ALA A 32 -5.93 11.39 20.23
C ALA A 32 -7.13 11.76 19.35
N LEU A 33 -8.36 11.40 19.73
CA LEU A 33 -9.57 11.65 18.91
C LEU A 33 -9.67 13.10 18.41
N GLY A 34 -9.23 14.08 19.19
CA GLY A 34 -9.16 15.49 18.78
C GLY A 34 -8.21 15.78 17.61
N GLY A 35 -7.17 14.97 17.42
CA GLY A 35 -6.25 15.05 16.28
C GLY A 35 -6.83 14.49 14.99
N LEU A 36 -7.77 13.54 15.03
CA LEU A 36 -8.43 13.05 13.82
C LEU A 36 -9.40 14.08 13.24
N GLN A 37 -10.02 14.90 14.08
CA GLN A 37 -10.88 15.99 13.62
C GLN A 37 -10.10 17.05 12.84
N SER A 38 -8.91 17.43 13.31
CA SER A 38 -8.06 18.39 12.58
C SER A 38 -7.55 17.80 11.27
N VAL A 39 -7.16 16.51 11.27
CA VAL A 39 -6.81 15.78 10.05
C VAL A 39 -7.99 15.77 9.07
N LEU A 40 -9.21 15.46 9.51
CA LEU A 40 -10.38 15.48 8.63
C LEU A 40 -10.57 16.86 7.98
N GLN A 41 -10.46 17.93 8.77
CA GLN A 41 -10.65 19.30 8.29
C GLN A 41 -9.56 19.74 7.30
N SER A 42 -8.28 19.50 7.62
CA SER A 42 -7.17 19.85 6.73
C SER A 42 -7.23 19.04 5.44
N SER A 43 -7.45 17.72 5.55
CA SER A 43 -7.52 16.81 4.40
C SER A 43 -8.69 17.15 3.49
N THR A 44 -9.88 17.44 4.03
CA THR A 44 -11.03 17.86 3.23
C THR A 44 -10.71 19.13 2.44
N ARG A 45 -10.10 20.13 3.10
CA ARG A 45 -9.73 21.39 2.44
C ARG A 45 -8.71 21.19 1.33
N GLU A 46 -7.67 20.40 1.58
CA GLU A 46 -6.62 20.10 0.62
C GLU A 46 -7.17 19.32 -0.58
N LEU A 47 -7.92 18.25 -0.32
CA LEU A 47 -8.48 17.39 -1.36
C LEU A 47 -9.58 18.06 -2.18
N CYS A 48 -10.38 18.96 -1.57
CA CYS A 48 -11.31 19.79 -2.35
C CYS A 48 -10.59 20.67 -3.37
N ARG A 49 -9.42 21.21 -3.02
CA ARG A 49 -8.61 21.98 -3.97
C ARG A 49 -7.97 21.08 -5.01
N LEU A 50 -7.37 19.96 -4.58
CA LEU A 50 -6.69 19.02 -5.47
C LEU A 50 -7.62 18.44 -6.54
N TYR A 51 -8.85 18.06 -6.17
CA TYR A 51 -9.81 17.45 -7.09
C TYR A 51 -10.79 18.46 -7.71
N ASP A 52 -10.62 19.77 -7.49
CA ASP A 52 -11.56 20.80 -7.94
C ASP A 52 -13.03 20.46 -7.56
N VAL A 53 -13.24 20.05 -6.30
CA VAL A 53 -14.57 19.67 -5.82
C VAL A 53 -15.47 20.90 -5.81
N PRO A 54 -16.68 20.85 -6.42
CA PRO A 54 -17.60 21.97 -6.39
C PRO A 54 -17.87 22.47 -4.95
N PRO A 55 -17.87 23.79 -4.67
CA PRO A 55 -17.97 24.31 -3.31
C PRO A 55 -19.17 23.78 -2.51
N ALA A 56 -20.32 23.61 -3.18
CA ALA A 56 -21.54 23.08 -2.57
C ALA A 56 -21.42 21.60 -2.16
N LEU A 57 -20.57 20.82 -2.85
CA LEU A 57 -20.30 19.42 -2.50
C LEU A 57 -19.18 19.31 -1.48
N CYS A 58 -18.18 20.19 -1.56
CA CYS A 58 -17.10 20.26 -0.58
C CYS A 58 -17.62 20.57 0.83
N SER A 59 -18.65 21.41 0.95
CA SER A 59 -19.25 21.78 2.25
C SER A 59 -20.18 20.73 2.86
N GLN A 60 -20.52 19.66 2.12
CA GLN A 60 -21.35 18.58 2.67
C GLN A 60 -20.59 17.84 3.78
N PRO A 61 -21.29 17.44 4.86
CA PRO A 61 -20.65 16.79 5.99
C PRO A 61 -20.00 15.46 5.59
N VAL A 62 -18.91 15.12 6.28
CA VAL A 62 -18.28 13.79 6.24
C VAL A 62 -18.39 13.21 7.65
N HIS A 63 -19.05 12.06 7.76
CA HIS A 63 -19.31 11.40 9.03
C HIS A 63 -18.27 10.30 9.26
N VAL A 64 -17.37 10.52 10.22
CA VAL A 64 -16.32 9.56 10.58
C VAL A 64 -16.75 8.79 11.82
N ARG A 65 -16.80 7.47 11.72
CA ARG A 65 -16.95 6.56 12.86
C ARG A 65 -15.62 5.89 13.14
N VAL A 66 -15.14 6.02 14.37
CA VAL A 66 -13.90 5.39 14.83
C VAL A 66 -14.25 4.23 15.75
N ILE A 67 -13.64 3.07 15.51
CA ILE A 67 -13.73 1.89 16.37
C ILE A 67 -12.33 1.49 16.84
N ALA A 68 -12.25 0.86 18.01
CA ALA A 68 -11.00 0.34 18.56
C ALA A 68 -11.00 -1.18 18.67
N SER A 69 -12.13 -1.82 18.38
CA SER A 69 -12.30 -3.28 18.39
C SER A 69 -13.20 -3.71 17.25
N ALA A 70 -12.88 -4.84 16.63
CA ALA A 70 -13.70 -5.47 15.60
C ALA A 70 -15.12 -5.84 16.11
N SER A 71 -15.30 -6.01 17.43
CA SER A 71 -16.63 -6.22 18.04
C SER A 71 -17.56 -5.02 17.87
N ASP A 72 -17.02 -3.82 17.65
CA ASP A 72 -17.79 -2.57 17.57
C ASP A 72 -18.18 -2.23 16.12
N LEU A 73 -17.85 -3.14 15.18
CA LEU A 73 -18.09 -3.01 13.77
C LEU A 73 -19.61 -2.98 13.49
N PRO A 74 -20.13 -1.91 12.87
CA PRO A 74 -21.56 -1.81 12.57
C PRO A 74 -22.01 -2.89 11.61
N ALA A 75 -23.27 -3.34 11.72
CA ALA A 75 -23.86 -4.35 10.84
C ALA A 75 -23.63 -4.08 9.34
N LYS A 76 -23.78 -2.82 8.92
CA LYS A 76 -23.57 -2.39 7.53
C LYS A 76 -22.13 -2.56 7.02
N TRP A 77 -21.16 -2.72 7.91
CA TRP A 77 -19.75 -2.90 7.61
C TRP A 77 -19.27 -4.31 7.96
N GLN A 78 -20.16 -5.29 8.19
CA GLN A 78 -19.72 -6.65 8.54
C GLN A 78 -18.92 -7.34 7.42
N SER A 79 -19.13 -6.95 6.17
CA SER A 79 -18.33 -7.39 5.02
C SER A 79 -17.01 -6.62 4.84
N PHE A 80 -16.70 -5.71 5.77
CA PHE A 80 -15.45 -4.95 5.79
C PHE A 80 -14.25 -5.90 5.79
N PRO A 81 -13.37 -5.84 4.77
CA PRO A 81 -12.27 -6.77 4.64
C PRO A 81 -11.38 -6.77 5.88
N ALA A 82 -10.96 -7.96 6.33
CA ALA A 82 -10.16 -8.14 7.55
C ALA A 82 -8.82 -7.35 7.52
N TYR A 83 -8.35 -7.02 6.33
CA TYR A 83 -7.08 -6.33 6.11
C TYR A 83 -7.16 -4.82 6.08
N ALA A 84 -8.37 -4.30 5.84
CA ALA A 84 -8.57 -2.87 5.69
C ALA A 84 -8.55 -2.23 7.09
N ALA A 85 -7.91 -1.07 7.19
CA ALA A 85 -7.89 -0.25 8.40
C ALA A 85 -8.96 0.87 8.36
N GLY A 86 -9.49 1.16 7.17
CA GLY A 86 -10.57 2.11 6.96
C GLY A 86 -11.45 1.70 5.79
N ALA A 87 -12.65 2.25 5.75
CA ALA A 87 -13.54 2.15 4.61
C ALA A 87 -14.37 3.42 4.44
N ALA A 88 -14.61 3.79 3.19
CA ALA A 88 -15.48 4.89 2.81
C ALA A 88 -16.71 4.39 2.05
N GLU A 89 -17.83 5.09 2.24
CA GLU A 89 -19.00 5.03 1.37
C GLU A 89 -19.15 6.40 0.72
N PRO A 90 -18.49 6.62 -0.43
CA PRO A 90 -18.26 7.96 -0.97
C PRO A 90 -19.54 8.76 -1.22
N ALA A 91 -20.56 8.10 -1.78
CA ALA A 91 -21.85 8.71 -2.11
C ALA A 91 -22.56 9.35 -0.90
N SER A 92 -22.37 8.80 0.30
CA SER A 92 -23.00 9.31 1.53
C SER A 92 -22.04 10.06 2.46
N GLY A 93 -20.76 10.16 2.10
CA GLY A 93 -19.73 10.78 2.92
C GLY A 93 -19.51 10.09 4.27
N ARG A 94 -19.74 8.77 4.37
CA ARG A 94 -19.54 8.01 5.60
C ARG A 94 -18.19 7.30 5.56
N ILE A 95 -17.42 7.41 6.64
CA ILE A 95 -16.11 6.80 6.81
C ILE A 95 -16.10 5.98 8.09
N LEU A 96 -15.49 4.79 8.04
CA LEU A 96 -15.15 3.96 9.18
C LEU A 96 -13.62 3.90 9.31
N ILE A 97 -13.11 4.05 10.53
CA ILE A 97 -11.70 3.84 10.87
C ILE A 97 -11.61 2.79 11.99
N ASP A 98 -10.85 1.72 11.77
CA ASP A 98 -10.51 0.72 12.78
C ASP A 98 -9.09 0.96 13.30
N LEU A 99 -9.00 1.55 14.50
CA LEU A 99 -7.74 1.87 15.14
C LEU A 99 -6.90 0.62 15.44
N SER A 100 -7.53 -0.54 15.65
CA SER A 100 -6.81 -1.80 15.93
C SER A 100 -6.02 -2.31 14.73
N ARG A 101 -6.35 -1.82 13.52
CA ARG A 101 -5.74 -2.22 12.25
C ARG A 101 -4.86 -1.13 11.63
N CYS A 102 -4.80 0.05 12.24
CA CYS A 102 -3.89 1.11 11.82
C CYS A 102 -2.44 0.80 12.21
N GLY A 103 -1.49 1.23 11.38
CA GLY A 103 -0.05 1.08 11.56
C GLY A 103 0.60 0.28 10.42
N PRO A 104 0.12 -0.94 10.11
CA PRO A 104 0.64 -1.74 9.00
C PRO A 104 0.40 -1.10 7.61
N TYR A 105 1.25 -1.46 6.65
CA TYR A 105 1.05 -1.17 5.23
C TYR A 105 -0.21 -1.89 4.70
N PRO A 106 -1.04 -1.26 3.85
CA PRO A 106 -0.82 -0.01 3.10
C PRO A 106 -1.24 1.29 3.80
N PHE A 107 -2.03 1.21 4.87
CA PHE A 107 -2.79 2.36 5.38
C PHE A 107 -1.99 3.27 6.32
N GLY A 108 -0.99 2.75 7.04
CA GLY A 108 -0.17 3.54 7.96
C GLY A 108 -0.93 3.97 9.22
N ASP A 109 -0.53 5.06 9.87
CA ASP A 109 -1.18 5.55 11.09
C ASP A 109 -2.65 5.99 10.85
N ALA A 110 -3.43 6.18 11.91
CA ALA A 110 -4.85 6.54 11.79
C ALA A 110 -5.10 7.84 11.02
N ALA A 111 -4.14 8.77 11.00
CA ALA A 111 -4.26 10.00 10.22
C ALA A 111 -4.00 9.74 8.72
N GLN A 112 -3.06 8.86 8.39
CA GLN A 112 -2.82 8.37 7.02
C GLN A 112 -4.05 7.62 6.49
N THR A 113 -4.60 6.69 7.27
CA THR A 113 -5.84 5.97 6.94
C THR A 113 -6.99 6.96 6.71
N LEU A 114 -7.19 7.93 7.61
CA LEU A 114 -8.25 8.92 7.44
C LEU A 114 -8.08 9.77 6.18
N ARG A 115 -6.85 10.21 5.86
CA ARG A 115 -6.56 10.92 4.60
C ARG A 115 -6.93 10.09 3.37
N HIS A 116 -6.60 8.79 3.40
CA HIS A 116 -6.96 7.84 2.36
C HIS A 116 -8.49 7.76 2.19
N GLU A 117 -9.24 7.54 3.26
CA GLU A 117 -10.71 7.41 3.17
C GLU A 117 -11.40 8.72 2.75
N VAL A 118 -10.90 9.89 3.19
CA VAL A 118 -11.42 11.19 2.76
C VAL A 118 -11.18 11.41 1.26
N SER A 119 -10.07 10.90 0.72
CA SER A 119 -9.77 10.96 -0.71
C SER A 119 -10.87 10.33 -1.56
N HIS A 120 -11.35 9.14 -1.19
CA HIS A 120 -12.45 8.47 -1.90
C HIS A 120 -13.72 9.33 -1.94
N VAL A 121 -14.10 9.90 -0.79
CA VAL A 121 -15.29 10.78 -0.69
C VAL A 121 -15.13 12.02 -1.57
N MET A 122 -13.97 12.69 -1.52
CA MET A 122 -13.74 13.92 -2.27
C MET A 122 -13.64 13.66 -3.77
N LEU A 123 -12.99 12.57 -4.17
CA LEU A 123 -12.89 12.18 -5.58
C LEU A 123 -14.27 11.84 -6.17
N TYR A 124 -15.11 11.10 -5.43
CA TYR A 124 -16.49 10.84 -5.83
C TYR A 124 -17.29 12.13 -5.98
N ARG A 125 -17.18 13.06 -5.02
CA ARG A 125 -17.84 14.37 -5.09
C ARG A 125 -17.36 15.21 -6.27
N ALA A 126 -16.07 15.11 -6.62
CA ALA A 126 -15.54 15.80 -7.79
C ALA A 126 -16.11 15.21 -9.09
N LEU A 127 -16.10 13.88 -9.24
CA LEU A 127 -16.48 13.22 -10.49
C LEU A 127 -17.99 13.11 -10.69
N GLY A 128 -18.74 12.92 -9.61
CA GLY A 128 -20.17 12.62 -9.63
C GLY A 128 -20.53 11.15 -9.93
N TYR A 129 -19.52 10.28 -10.01
CA TYR A 129 -19.65 8.83 -10.25
C TYR A 129 -18.50 8.07 -9.61
N GLU A 130 -18.60 6.74 -9.53
CA GLU A 130 -17.53 5.88 -9.01
C GLU A 130 -16.40 5.74 -10.04
N PRO A 131 -15.18 6.21 -9.75
CA PRO A 131 -14.04 6.01 -10.63
C PRO A 131 -13.58 4.53 -10.64
N PRO A 132 -12.82 4.10 -11.67
CA PRO A 132 -12.11 2.83 -11.63
C PRO A 132 -11.21 2.74 -10.40
N ARG A 133 -11.12 1.55 -9.76
CA ARG A 133 -10.39 1.36 -8.49
C ARG A 133 -8.92 1.71 -8.62
N TRP A 134 -8.29 1.47 -9.77
CA TRP A 134 -6.88 1.82 -9.95
C TRP A 134 -6.60 3.31 -9.74
N LEU A 135 -7.53 4.18 -10.17
CA LEU A 135 -7.39 5.62 -10.03
C LEU A 135 -7.78 6.03 -8.61
N ASP A 136 -8.89 5.51 -8.12
CA ASP A 136 -9.43 5.77 -6.79
C ASP A 136 -8.39 5.46 -5.70
N GLU A 137 -7.87 4.23 -5.73
CA GLU A 137 -6.88 3.74 -4.77
C GLU A 137 -5.52 4.41 -4.97
N GLY A 138 -5.10 4.65 -6.22
CA GLY A 138 -3.84 5.32 -6.50
C GLY A 138 -3.82 6.77 -6.00
N LEU A 139 -4.91 7.51 -6.19
CA LEU A 139 -5.05 8.88 -5.67
C LEU A 139 -5.22 8.90 -4.15
N ALA A 140 -5.95 7.94 -3.57
CA ALA A 140 -6.06 7.81 -2.12
C ALA A 140 -4.72 7.45 -1.45
N MET A 141 -3.89 6.63 -2.10
CA MET A 141 -2.52 6.33 -1.66
C MET A 141 -1.56 7.51 -1.84
N ARG A 142 -1.79 8.40 -2.82
CA ARG A 142 -1.07 9.68 -2.93
C ARG A 142 -1.47 10.63 -1.80
N ALA A 143 -2.77 10.70 -1.48
CA ALA A 143 -3.29 11.57 -0.43
C ALA A 143 -2.87 11.14 0.99
N SER A 144 -2.67 9.85 1.23
CA SER A 144 -2.31 9.33 2.55
C SER A 144 -0.89 9.73 2.99
N GLY A 145 0.03 9.93 2.04
CA GLY A 145 1.35 10.49 2.26
C GLY A 145 2.39 10.10 1.21
N ASP A 146 3.64 10.48 1.48
CA ASP A 146 4.76 10.28 0.56
C ASP A 146 5.07 8.80 0.27
N TRP A 147 5.90 8.58 -0.75
CA TRP A 147 6.46 7.28 -1.08
C TRP A 147 7.29 6.73 0.09
N SER A 148 6.95 5.53 0.57
CA SER A 148 7.61 4.89 1.70
C SER A 148 8.52 3.74 1.27
N PHE A 149 9.46 3.35 2.15
CA PHE A 149 10.26 2.14 1.97
C PHE A 149 9.41 0.89 1.69
N SER A 150 8.26 0.77 2.37
CA SER A 150 7.32 -0.34 2.14
C SER A 150 6.76 -0.33 0.71
N ASP A 151 6.47 0.85 0.14
CA ASP A 151 6.06 0.96 -1.27
C ASP A 151 7.16 0.45 -2.20
N SER A 152 8.43 0.81 -1.93
CA SER A 152 9.60 0.32 -2.67
C SER A 152 9.70 -1.22 -2.62
N VAL A 153 9.53 -1.83 -1.43
CA VAL A 153 9.57 -3.29 -1.26
C VAL A 153 8.43 -3.97 -2.02
N TYR A 154 7.17 -3.55 -1.81
CA TYR A 154 6.03 -4.22 -2.44
C TYR A 154 5.97 -4.01 -3.95
N ALA A 155 6.36 -2.85 -4.47
CA ALA A 155 6.52 -2.63 -5.90
C ALA A 155 7.59 -3.58 -6.47
N THR A 156 8.72 -3.74 -5.78
CA THR A 156 9.79 -4.65 -6.19
C THR A 156 9.32 -6.11 -6.24
N LEU A 157 8.56 -6.56 -5.23
CA LEU A 157 7.98 -7.90 -5.21
C LEU A 157 6.97 -8.13 -6.35
N ALA A 158 6.41 -7.07 -6.93
CA ALA A 158 5.53 -7.17 -8.09
C ALA A 158 6.28 -7.23 -9.44
N LEU A 159 7.52 -6.73 -9.52
CA LEU A 159 8.30 -6.63 -10.76
C LEU A 159 8.44 -7.94 -11.55
N PRO A 160 8.75 -9.11 -10.95
CA PRO A 160 8.88 -10.35 -11.71
C PRO A 160 7.56 -10.79 -12.36
N TYR A 161 6.42 -10.41 -11.80
CA TYR A 161 5.09 -10.72 -12.33
C TYR A 161 4.68 -9.73 -13.41
N VAL A 162 4.98 -8.44 -13.20
CA VAL A 162 4.83 -7.39 -14.20
C VAL A 162 5.63 -7.72 -15.47
N ALA A 163 6.89 -8.10 -15.32
CA ALA A 163 7.79 -8.42 -16.44
C ALA A 163 7.33 -9.63 -17.27
N ARG A 164 6.56 -10.55 -16.68
CA ARG A 164 5.97 -11.71 -17.36
C ARG A 164 4.62 -11.40 -18.04
N GLY A 165 4.18 -10.13 -18.02
CA GLY A 165 2.90 -9.70 -18.58
C GLY A 165 1.68 -10.19 -17.81
N SER A 166 1.87 -10.70 -16.59
CA SER A 166 0.78 -11.29 -15.80
C SER A 166 0.03 -10.27 -14.92
N TRP A 167 0.36 -8.99 -15.03
CA TRP A 167 -0.35 -7.87 -14.39
C TRP A 167 -0.92 -6.92 -15.45
N SER A 168 -2.24 -6.83 -15.45
CA SER A 168 -3.05 -5.84 -16.19
C SER A 168 -3.73 -4.92 -15.18
N LEU A 169 -4.17 -3.74 -15.61
CA LEU A 169 -5.01 -2.86 -14.78
C LEU A 169 -6.30 -3.60 -14.39
N GLN A 170 -6.85 -4.40 -15.30
CA GLN A 170 -7.97 -5.30 -15.01
C GLN A 170 -7.69 -6.27 -13.85
N ARG A 171 -6.45 -6.77 -13.71
CA ARG A 171 -6.08 -7.62 -12.59
C ARG A 171 -5.92 -6.85 -11.29
N VAL A 172 -5.39 -5.63 -11.34
CA VAL A 172 -5.37 -4.72 -10.17
C VAL A 172 -6.81 -4.50 -9.67
N GLU A 173 -7.74 -4.20 -10.58
CA GLU A 173 -9.17 -4.03 -10.28
C GLU A 173 -9.76 -5.30 -9.64
N ALA A 174 -9.47 -6.48 -10.22
CA ALA A 174 -9.92 -7.76 -9.68
C ALA A 174 -9.31 -8.08 -8.31
N ASP A 175 -8.06 -7.68 -8.07
CA ASP A 175 -7.38 -7.87 -6.80
C ASP A 175 -7.99 -6.98 -5.72
N PHE A 176 -8.46 -5.76 -6.03
CA PHE A 176 -9.23 -4.96 -5.07
C PHE A 176 -10.62 -5.55 -4.74
N ALA A 177 -11.16 -6.38 -5.64
CA ALA A 177 -12.35 -7.19 -5.35
C ALA A 177 -12.02 -8.50 -4.61
N GLY A 178 -10.73 -8.84 -4.44
CA GLY A 178 -10.21 -10.09 -3.86
C GLY A 178 -9.31 -9.87 -2.63
N GLY A 179 -8.88 -10.97 -1.97
CA GLY A 179 -8.26 -10.94 -0.63
C GLY A 179 -6.82 -10.40 -0.47
N GLU A 180 -6.34 -10.44 0.79
CA GLU A 180 -5.20 -9.70 1.38
C GLU A 180 -3.87 -9.58 0.61
N GLY A 181 -3.34 -10.70 0.11
CA GLY A 181 -1.93 -10.80 -0.27
C GLY A 181 -1.61 -10.18 -1.64
N SER A 182 -2.58 -10.15 -2.56
CA SER A 182 -2.48 -9.45 -3.84
C SER A 182 -2.69 -7.95 -3.70
N VAL A 183 -3.62 -7.56 -2.82
CA VAL A 183 -4.03 -6.17 -2.58
C VAL A 183 -2.86 -5.24 -2.24
N ARG A 184 -1.91 -5.66 -1.38
CA ARG A 184 -0.74 -4.83 -1.02
C ARG A 184 0.17 -4.51 -2.23
N ARG A 185 0.34 -5.46 -3.16
CA ARG A 185 1.10 -5.21 -4.40
C ARG A 185 0.32 -4.30 -5.34
N SER A 186 -0.99 -4.48 -5.45
CA SER A 186 -1.87 -3.60 -6.22
C SER A 186 -1.73 -2.15 -5.74
N TYR A 187 -1.80 -1.91 -4.42
CA TYR A 187 -1.61 -0.58 -3.83
C TYR A 187 -0.28 0.06 -4.21
N ALA A 188 0.84 -0.66 -4.07
CA ALA A 188 2.16 -0.15 -4.42
C ALA A 188 2.27 0.18 -5.93
N LEU A 189 1.71 -0.67 -6.79
CA LEU A 189 1.72 -0.48 -8.24
C LEU A 189 0.88 0.73 -8.66
N VAL A 190 -0.35 0.86 -8.16
CA VAL A 190 -1.21 2.00 -8.52
C VAL A 190 -0.71 3.30 -7.94
N LYS A 191 -0.13 3.30 -6.73
CA LYS A 191 0.53 4.47 -6.16
C LYS A 191 1.69 4.92 -7.04
N GLY A 192 2.51 3.98 -7.52
CA GLY A 192 3.63 4.27 -8.42
C GLY A 192 3.17 4.79 -9.78
N PHE A 193 2.17 4.14 -10.36
CA PHE A 193 1.61 4.53 -11.65
C PHE A 193 0.99 5.93 -11.60
N VAL A 194 0.14 6.21 -10.60
CA VAL A 194 -0.49 7.53 -10.42
C VAL A 194 0.54 8.62 -10.13
N ARG A 195 1.57 8.34 -9.33
CA ARG A 195 2.68 9.28 -9.08
C ARG A 195 3.39 9.68 -10.38
N ASP A 196 3.72 8.72 -11.22
CA ASP A 196 4.47 8.99 -12.46
C ASP A 196 3.56 9.55 -13.56
N LEU A 197 2.27 9.23 -13.52
CA LEU A 197 1.25 9.79 -14.42
C LEU A 197 0.93 11.25 -14.10
N PHE A 198 0.89 11.60 -12.82
CA PHE A 198 0.56 12.94 -12.31
C PHE A 198 1.72 13.49 -11.46
N PRO A 199 2.73 14.12 -12.08
CA PRO A 199 3.94 14.56 -11.38
C PRO A 199 3.65 15.64 -10.31
N ASP A 200 2.60 16.43 -10.51
CA ASP A 200 2.22 17.53 -9.62
C ASP A 200 0.70 17.60 -9.41
N ASP A 201 0.28 18.43 -8.46
CA ASP A 201 -1.13 18.57 -8.09
C ASP A 201 -1.95 19.20 -9.23
N ALA A 202 -1.37 20.11 -10.02
CA ALA A 202 -2.04 20.72 -11.16
C ALA A 202 -2.43 19.68 -12.22
N SER A 203 -1.58 18.68 -12.45
CA SER A 203 -1.85 17.57 -13.37
C SER A 203 -2.98 16.66 -12.89
N VAL A 204 -3.10 16.44 -11.56
CA VAL A 204 -4.23 15.75 -10.95
C VAL A 204 -5.51 16.55 -11.13
N THR A 205 -5.49 17.83 -10.75
CA THR A 205 -6.65 18.73 -10.85
C THR A 205 -7.18 18.79 -12.29
N ALA A 206 -6.28 19.02 -13.26
CA ALA A 206 -6.66 19.08 -14.67
C ALA A 206 -7.33 17.79 -15.14
N PHE A 207 -6.77 16.63 -14.78
CA PHE A 207 -7.33 15.35 -15.18
C PHE A 207 -8.69 15.06 -14.53
N VAL A 208 -8.88 15.39 -13.25
CA VAL A 208 -10.19 15.22 -12.58
C VAL A 208 -11.25 16.12 -13.23
N VAL A 209 -10.90 17.35 -13.59
CA VAL A 209 -11.80 18.25 -14.33
C VAL A 209 -12.17 17.68 -15.71
N GLU A 210 -11.19 17.14 -16.45
CA GLU A 210 -11.43 16.45 -17.73
C GLU A 210 -12.33 15.22 -17.57
N ALA A 211 -12.07 14.39 -16.57
CA ALA A 211 -12.85 13.18 -16.27
C ALA A 211 -14.28 13.48 -15.81
N ARG A 212 -14.49 14.58 -15.06
CA ARG A 212 -15.82 15.11 -14.73
C ARG A 212 -16.55 15.56 -15.98
N ARG A 213 -15.90 16.38 -16.82
CA ARG A 213 -16.51 16.92 -18.05
C ARG A 213 -16.93 15.80 -19.01
N ASP A 214 -16.08 14.80 -19.17
CA ASP A 214 -16.31 13.70 -20.11
C ASP A 214 -17.22 12.61 -19.51
N GLY A 215 -17.55 12.68 -18.21
CA GLY A 215 -18.37 11.67 -17.50
C GLY A 215 -17.72 10.29 -17.42
N SER A 216 -16.43 10.18 -17.75
CA SER A 216 -15.71 8.92 -17.82
C SER A 216 -14.19 9.14 -17.70
N VAL A 217 -13.59 8.49 -16.70
CA VAL A 217 -12.13 8.40 -16.56
C VAL A 217 -11.50 7.79 -17.80
N GLY A 218 -12.12 6.76 -18.39
CA GLY A 218 -11.58 6.07 -19.55
C GLY A 218 -11.52 6.95 -20.80
N GLU A 219 -12.56 7.76 -21.04
CA GLU A 219 -12.59 8.68 -22.18
C GLU A 219 -11.65 9.87 -21.98
N ALA A 220 -11.66 10.48 -20.78
CA ALA A 220 -10.73 11.56 -20.46
C ALA A 220 -9.27 11.11 -20.59
N PHE A 221 -8.97 9.89 -20.13
CA PHE A 221 -7.63 9.31 -20.26
C PHE A 221 -7.23 9.11 -21.72
N ARG A 222 -8.11 8.54 -22.56
CA ARG A 222 -7.85 8.40 -24.00
C ARG A 222 -7.63 9.74 -24.68
N ARG A 223 -8.44 10.74 -24.35
CA ARG A 223 -8.34 12.08 -24.92
C ARG A 223 -7.02 12.76 -24.52
N ARG A 224 -6.61 12.62 -23.26
CA ARG A 224 -5.39 13.25 -22.73
C ARG A 224 -4.11 12.56 -23.17
N PHE A 225 -4.06 11.23 -23.10
CA PHE A 225 -2.84 10.45 -23.27
C PHE A 225 -2.78 9.70 -24.61
N GLY A 226 -3.85 9.71 -25.42
CA GLY A 226 -3.92 9.05 -26.72
C GLY A 226 -3.98 7.52 -26.66
N VAL A 227 -3.99 6.91 -25.47
CA VAL A 227 -4.00 5.47 -25.24
C VAL A 227 -5.00 5.08 -24.15
N SER A 228 -5.34 3.80 -24.05
CA SER A 228 -6.17 3.33 -22.92
C SER A 228 -5.37 3.29 -21.60
N PRO A 229 -6.05 3.41 -20.44
CA PRO A 229 -5.39 3.22 -19.13
C PRO A 229 -4.61 1.91 -19.04
N GLU A 230 -5.18 0.82 -19.56
CA GLU A 230 -4.54 -0.50 -19.61
C GLU A 230 -3.25 -0.51 -20.46
N ALA A 231 -3.24 0.18 -21.60
CA ALA A 231 -2.05 0.27 -22.44
C ALA A 231 -0.96 1.12 -21.77
N ALA A 232 -1.35 2.25 -21.17
CA ALA A 232 -0.43 3.11 -20.42
C ALA A 232 0.18 2.39 -19.21
N PHE A 233 -0.64 1.68 -18.42
CA PHE A 233 -0.15 0.91 -17.27
C PHE A 233 0.85 -0.15 -17.70
N ARG A 234 0.55 -0.94 -18.75
CA ARG A 234 1.49 -1.95 -19.27
C ARG A 234 2.79 -1.34 -19.77
N ALA A 235 2.73 -0.21 -20.47
CA ALA A 235 3.92 0.51 -20.94
C ALA A 235 4.77 1.04 -19.78
N TRP A 236 4.12 1.68 -18.79
CA TRP A 236 4.77 2.15 -17.57
C TRP A 236 5.44 1.00 -16.82
N ALA A 237 4.71 -0.09 -16.61
CA ALA A 237 5.18 -1.23 -15.82
C ALA A 237 6.36 -1.95 -16.50
N LYS A 238 6.41 -1.97 -17.85
CA LYS A 238 7.56 -2.49 -18.62
C LYS A 238 8.83 -1.64 -18.46
N ASN A 239 8.65 -0.33 -18.34
CA ASN A 239 9.74 0.64 -18.19
C ASN A 239 10.06 0.94 -16.72
N MET A 240 9.34 0.32 -15.79
CA MET A 240 9.60 0.47 -14.36
C MET A 240 11.02 -0.03 -14.09
N PRO A 241 11.91 0.80 -13.52
CA PRO A 241 13.28 0.38 -13.29
C PRO A 241 13.26 -0.82 -12.35
N TRP A 242 13.79 -1.96 -12.81
CA TRP A 242 13.85 -3.17 -11.98
C TRP A 242 14.73 -3.00 -10.74
N TRP A 243 15.59 -1.98 -10.79
CA TRP A 243 16.47 -1.47 -9.74
C TRP A 243 15.95 -0.18 -9.07
N GLY A 244 14.65 0.15 -9.21
CA GLY A 244 14.05 1.44 -8.80
C GLY A 244 14.47 1.97 -7.42
N ARG A 245 14.04 3.18 -7.02
CA ARG A 245 14.51 3.97 -5.84
C ARG A 245 14.88 3.26 -4.51
N TRP A 246 14.59 1.98 -4.31
CA TRP A 246 15.30 1.16 -3.33
C TRP A 246 16.82 1.26 -3.44
N LEU A 247 17.46 1.61 -4.56
CA LEU A 247 18.92 1.86 -4.54
C LEU A 247 19.27 3.12 -3.73
N GLU A 248 18.50 4.20 -3.90
CA GLU A 248 18.62 5.45 -3.11
C GLU A 248 18.27 5.19 -1.63
N GLU A 249 17.25 4.37 -1.36
CA GLU A 249 16.86 3.99 0.00
C GLU A 249 17.74 2.88 0.63
N ALA A 250 18.38 2.01 -0.16
CA ALA A 250 19.31 0.98 0.31
C ALA A 250 20.68 1.57 0.64
N THR A 251 20.99 2.73 0.08
CA THR A 251 22.06 3.61 0.60
C THR A 251 21.63 4.40 1.84
N SER A 252 20.40 4.25 2.34
CA SER A 252 20.06 4.86 3.64
C SER A 252 20.97 4.26 4.72
N PRO A 253 21.46 5.09 5.66
CA PRO A 253 22.33 4.61 6.73
C PRO A 253 21.72 3.42 7.50
N ALA A 254 20.40 3.43 7.70
CA ALA A 254 19.69 2.36 8.42
C ALA A 254 19.79 1.00 7.70
N VAL A 255 19.55 0.96 6.38
CA VAL A 255 19.61 -0.28 5.60
C VAL A 255 21.05 -0.80 5.52
N LEU A 256 22.03 0.10 5.35
CA LEU A 256 23.45 -0.26 5.40
C LEU A 256 23.83 -0.87 6.75
N TRP A 257 23.39 -0.29 7.86
CA TRP A 257 23.66 -0.85 9.20
C TRP A 257 22.97 -2.20 9.43
N ILE A 258 21.75 -2.40 8.92
CA ILE A 258 21.07 -3.70 8.97
C ILE A 258 21.86 -4.75 8.18
N ALA A 259 22.32 -4.42 6.97
CA ALA A 259 23.12 -5.30 6.13
C ALA A 259 24.46 -5.67 6.80
N VAL A 260 25.17 -4.68 7.36
CA VAL A 260 26.40 -4.91 8.15
C VAL A 260 26.13 -5.80 9.35
N THR A 261 25.03 -5.57 10.08
CA THR A 261 24.65 -6.39 11.25
C THR A 261 24.33 -7.82 10.84
N LEU A 262 23.59 -8.03 9.75
CA LEU A 262 23.32 -9.36 9.20
C LEU A 262 24.60 -10.07 8.78
N LEU A 263 25.50 -9.39 8.08
CA LEU A 263 26.81 -9.94 7.70
C LEU A 263 27.64 -10.31 8.94
N PHE A 264 27.64 -9.47 9.96
CA PHE A 264 28.31 -9.75 11.24
C PHE A 264 27.71 -10.99 11.92
N LEU A 265 26.39 -11.10 12.01
CA LEU A 265 25.71 -12.25 12.60
C LEU A 265 25.96 -13.54 11.81
N LEU A 266 25.95 -13.47 10.48
CA LEU A 266 26.26 -14.61 9.60
C LEU A 266 27.73 -15.05 9.76
N ALA A 267 28.66 -14.08 9.83
CA ALA A 267 30.08 -14.35 10.07
C ALA A 267 30.30 -14.97 11.46
N ALA A 268 29.65 -14.43 12.50
CA ALA A 268 29.71 -14.97 13.86
C ALA A 268 29.13 -16.39 13.93
N ALA A 269 27.98 -16.64 13.30
CA ALA A 269 27.38 -17.96 13.22
C ALA A 269 28.29 -18.96 12.46
N ALA A 270 28.88 -18.54 11.34
CA ALA A 270 29.84 -19.36 10.59
C ALA A 270 31.11 -19.66 11.41
N ALA A 271 31.66 -18.66 12.10
CA ALA A 271 32.81 -18.82 12.98
C ALA A 271 32.50 -19.76 14.16
N TRP A 272 31.34 -19.61 14.77
CA TRP A 272 30.87 -20.48 15.86
C TRP A 272 30.69 -21.93 15.40
N ARG A 273 30.08 -22.15 14.23
CA ARG A 273 29.96 -23.48 13.61
C ARG A 273 31.33 -24.11 13.31
N ARG A 274 32.28 -23.32 12.81
CA ARG A 274 33.66 -23.79 12.56
C ARG A 274 34.40 -24.14 13.85
N ARG A 275 34.19 -23.38 14.93
CA ARG A 275 34.79 -23.65 16.24
C ARG A 275 34.21 -24.92 16.88
N ARG A 276 32.88 -25.11 16.87
CA ARG A 276 32.25 -26.35 17.38
C ARG A 276 32.79 -27.61 16.71
N ARG A 277 32.93 -27.60 15.38
CA ARG A 277 33.51 -28.72 14.63
C ARG A 277 34.97 -29.05 15.00
N LYS A 278 35.73 -28.08 15.52
CA LYS A 278 37.10 -28.31 16.02
C LYS A 278 37.12 -28.92 17.41
N TYR A 279 36.18 -28.53 18.28
CA TYR A 279 36.06 -29.10 19.63
C TYR A 279 35.51 -30.53 19.62
N GLU A 280 34.64 -30.87 18.66
CA GLU A 280 34.17 -32.25 18.43
C GLU A 280 35.22 -33.18 17.82
N ALA A 281 36.35 -32.64 17.35
CA ALA A 281 37.44 -33.40 16.71
C ALA A 281 38.68 -33.58 17.60
N LEU A 282 38.62 -33.15 18.86
CA LEU A 282 39.65 -33.43 19.86
C LEU A 282 39.34 -34.78 20.51
N PRO A 283 40.27 -35.75 20.52
CA PRO A 283 40.09 -36.97 21.29
C PRO A 283 40.13 -36.66 22.79
N ASP A 284 39.36 -37.43 23.57
CA ASP A 284 39.34 -37.39 25.04
C ASP A 284 40.73 -37.59 25.66
#